data_AF-A0AAJ1X788-F1
#
_entry.id   AF-A0AAJ1X788-F1
#
_cell.length_a   1.000
_cell.length_b   1.000
_cell.length_c   1.000
_cell.angle_alpha   90.00
_cell.angle_beta   90.00
_cell.angle_gamma   90.00
#
_symmetry.space_group_name_H-M   'P 1'
#
loop_
_entity.id
_entity.type
_entity.pdbx_description
1 polymer ?
#
loop_
_entity_poly.entity_id
_entity_poly.type
_entity_poly.pdbx_seq_one_letter_code
_entity_poly.pdbx_strand_id
1 'polypeptide(L)'
;VSVTDALGDTGTGTLSVAIVDDAPVAADDVASLDEDAGSVSGNVVSDADPASDDVLGADATSSPVTGVVAGTGVPSGNVGSGVVGSYGTVTINADGSYTYVIDPANTVVQGLQSGETLSEVFSYEITDADGDTAT
;
A
#
# COMPACT_ATOMS: atom_id res chain seq x y z
N VAL A 1 25.03 32.49 2.33
CA VAL A 1 25.21 32.50 3.81
C VAL A 1 26.39 33.41 4.12
N SER A 2 26.29 34.23 5.16
CA SER A 2 27.39 35.09 5.63
C SER A 2 27.81 34.72 7.04
N VAL A 3 29.11 34.73 7.29
CA VAL A 3 29.66 34.61 8.65
C VAL A 3 30.39 35.90 8.99
N THR A 4 30.17 36.36 10.22
CA THR A 4 30.83 37.53 10.78
C THR A 4 31.76 37.05 11.88
N ASP A 5 33.04 37.43 11.82
CA ASP A 5 33.98 37.09 12.88
C ASP A 5 33.86 38.02 14.11
N ALA A 6 34.68 37.79 15.14
CA ALA A 6 34.67 38.60 16.36
C ALA A 6 35.16 40.04 16.17
N LEU A 7 35.76 40.36 15.02
CA LEU A 7 36.23 41.70 14.64
C LEU A 7 35.24 42.43 13.74
N GLY A 8 34.16 41.76 13.32
CA GLY A 8 33.12 42.33 12.46
C GLY A 8 33.38 42.12 10.97
N ASP A 9 34.43 41.40 10.59
CA ASP A 9 34.71 41.08 9.20
C ASP A 9 33.70 40.06 8.69
N THR A 10 33.22 40.26 7.46
CA THR A 10 32.21 39.38 6.86
C THR A 10 32.76 38.63 5.65
N GLY A 11 32.50 37.32 5.62
CA GLY A 11 32.71 36.47 4.46
C GLY A 11 31.38 36.04 3.88
N THR A 12 31.31 35.90 2.55
CA THR A 12 30.14 35.33 1.88
C THR A 12 30.49 34.02 1.19
N GLY A 13 29.54 33.09 1.20
CA GLY A 13 29.62 31.83 0.48
C GLY A 13 28.24 31.37 0.04
N THR A 14 28.22 30.42 -0.89
CA THR A 14 26.99 29.79 -1.38
C THR A 14 26.66 28.56 -0.54
N LEU A 15 25.40 28.47 -0.08
CA LEU A 15 24.83 27.23 0.44
C LEU A 15 23.95 26.66 -0.67
N SER A 16 24.23 25.43 -1.09
CA SER A 16 23.38 24.70 -2.03
C SER A 16 22.53 23.72 -1.24
N VAL A 17 21.21 23.80 -1.40
CA VAL A 17 20.24 22.85 -0.84
C VAL A 17 19.55 22.20 -2.03
N ALA A 18 19.67 20.88 -2.16
CA ALA A 18 18.89 20.11 -3.10
C ALA A 18 17.60 19.65 -2.40
N ILE A 19 16.46 19.87 -3.05
CA ILE A 19 15.21 19.20 -2.69
C ILE A 19 15.10 18.03 -3.67
N VAL A 20 15.10 16.82 -3.13
CA VAL A 20 14.84 15.60 -3.89
C VAL A 20 13.40 15.24 -3.57
N ASP A 21 12.61 15.10 -4.63
CA ASP A 21 11.24 14.63 -4.56
C ASP A 21 11.27 13.11 -4.37
N ASP A 22 10.63 12.60 -3.34
CA ASP A 22 10.67 11.19 -2.96
C ASP A 22 9.30 10.53 -3.11
N ALA A 23 8.97 10.22 -4.36
CA ALA A 23 7.78 9.48 -4.74
C ALA A 23 7.58 8.18 -3.93
N PRO A 24 6.33 7.76 -3.72
CA PRO A 24 6.01 6.54 -3.01
C PRO A 24 6.46 5.29 -3.79
N VAL A 25 6.65 4.19 -3.05
CA VAL A 25 6.95 2.86 -3.59
C VAL A 25 6.05 1.85 -2.90
N ALA A 26 5.19 1.19 -3.68
CA ALA A 26 4.34 0.09 -3.21
C ALA A 26 5.11 -1.24 -3.25
N ALA A 27 4.81 -2.13 -2.31
CA ALA A 27 5.34 -3.48 -2.24
C ALA A 27 4.22 -4.53 -2.29
N ASP A 28 4.52 -5.68 -2.89
CA ASP A 28 3.55 -6.77 -3.02
C ASP A 28 3.34 -7.48 -1.67
N ASP A 29 2.08 -7.50 -1.20
CA ASP A 29 1.66 -8.30 -0.05
C ASP A 29 1.16 -9.69 -0.44
N VAL A 30 1.39 -10.67 0.45
CA VAL A 30 0.86 -12.02 0.29
C VAL A 30 0.20 -12.50 1.58
N ALA A 31 -1.05 -12.94 1.47
CA ALA A 31 -1.76 -13.64 2.52
C ALA A 31 -2.31 -14.98 2.03
N SER A 32 -2.40 -15.93 2.95
CA SER A 32 -3.01 -17.24 2.73
C SER A 32 -3.97 -17.55 3.85
N LEU A 33 -5.06 -18.25 3.53
CA LEU A 33 -6.02 -18.75 4.50
C LEU A 33 -6.58 -20.10 4.05
N ASP A 34 -6.95 -20.95 5.01
CA ASP A 34 -7.69 -22.17 4.73
C ASP A 34 -9.08 -21.85 4.19
N GLU A 35 -9.61 -22.72 3.33
CA GLU A 35 -10.93 -22.57 2.68
C GLU A 35 -12.09 -22.37 3.69
N ASP A 36 -11.94 -22.92 4.89
CA ASP A 36 -12.90 -22.85 5.99
C ASP A 36 -12.63 -21.71 7.00
N ALA A 37 -11.54 -20.96 6.85
CA ALA A 37 -11.17 -19.89 7.79
C ALA A 37 -12.13 -18.68 7.71
N GLY A 38 -12.86 -18.55 6.60
CA GLY A 38 -13.84 -17.49 6.35
C GLY A 38 -13.22 -16.14 5.97
N SER A 39 -12.20 -15.67 6.70
CA SER A 39 -11.55 -14.39 6.42
C SER A 39 -10.10 -14.29 6.91
N VAL A 40 -9.33 -13.40 6.29
CA VAL A 40 -7.99 -12.97 6.72
C VAL A 40 -7.89 -11.45 6.71
N SER A 41 -7.05 -10.89 7.57
CA SER A 41 -6.83 -9.45 7.70
C SER A 41 -5.34 -9.13 7.79
N GLY A 42 -4.97 -7.95 7.31
CA GLY A 42 -3.62 -7.41 7.38
C GLY A 42 -3.63 -5.92 7.07
N ASN A 43 -2.49 -5.40 6.61
CA ASN A 43 -2.38 -4.04 6.12
C ASN A 43 -1.38 -4.04 4.95
N VAL A 44 -1.73 -3.42 3.83
CA VAL A 44 -0.90 -3.38 2.62
C VAL A 44 0.22 -2.32 2.66
N VAL A 45 0.11 -1.36 3.57
CA VAL A 45 1.07 -0.27 3.74
C VAL A 45 2.12 -0.60 4.80
N SER A 46 1.68 -1.19 5.90
CA SER A 46 2.54 -1.51 7.03
C SER A 46 2.11 -2.84 7.65
N ASP A 47 2.86 -3.90 7.41
CA ASP A 47 2.51 -5.24 7.82
C ASP A 47 3.47 -5.77 8.90
N ALA A 48 3.50 -7.08 9.15
CA ALA A 48 4.38 -7.64 10.17
C ALA A 48 5.83 -7.84 9.68
N ASP A 49 6.05 -7.82 8.37
CA ASP A 49 7.35 -7.93 7.71
C ASP A 49 7.76 -6.56 7.13
N PRO A 50 8.68 -5.84 7.79
CA PRO A 50 9.13 -4.53 7.30
C PRO A 50 9.79 -4.55 5.92
N ALA A 51 10.10 -5.73 5.36
CA ALA A 51 10.61 -5.86 4.00
C ALA A 51 9.51 -5.76 2.93
N SER A 52 8.24 -5.94 3.30
CA SER A 52 7.05 -5.73 2.47
C SER A 52 6.32 -4.42 2.78
N ASP A 53 6.82 -3.60 3.71
CA ASP A 53 6.24 -2.29 3.97
C ASP A 53 6.41 -1.34 2.76
N ASP A 54 5.35 -0.58 2.48
CA ASP A 54 5.38 0.50 1.52
C ASP A 54 6.27 1.65 1.99
N VAL A 55 6.88 2.35 1.03
CA VAL A 55 7.58 3.61 1.28
C VAL A 55 6.68 4.75 0.83
N LEU A 56 6.18 5.54 1.79
CA LEU A 56 5.21 6.62 1.52
C LEU A 56 5.84 7.99 1.16
N GLY A 57 7.17 8.08 1.00
CA GLY A 57 7.87 9.35 0.77
C GLY A 57 7.98 10.25 2.01
N ALA A 58 8.51 11.47 1.84
CA ALA A 58 8.79 12.42 2.93
C ALA A 58 7.56 13.20 3.37
N ASP A 59 6.51 13.24 2.54
CA ASP A 59 5.23 13.89 2.85
C ASP A 59 4.10 12.90 3.16
N ALA A 60 4.47 11.70 3.59
CA ALA A 60 3.59 10.59 3.95
C ALA A 60 2.31 11.02 4.70
N THR A 61 1.19 10.46 4.24
CA THR A 61 -0.14 10.59 4.83
C THR A 61 -0.49 9.35 5.64
N SER A 62 -1.30 9.50 6.71
CA SER A 62 -1.85 8.38 7.47
C SER A 62 -2.92 7.58 6.71
N SER A 63 -3.29 8.04 5.51
CA SER A 63 -4.29 7.40 4.67
C SER A 63 -3.85 7.46 3.20
N PRO A 64 -2.79 6.71 2.84
CA PRO A 64 -2.19 6.79 1.51
C PRO A 64 -2.98 6.04 0.45
N VAL A 65 -3.84 5.07 0.79
CA VAL A 65 -4.55 4.27 -0.21
C VAL A 65 -5.67 5.08 -0.87
N THR A 66 -5.62 5.20 -2.19
CA THR A 66 -6.54 6.02 -3.01
C THR A 66 -7.31 5.23 -4.07
N GLY A 67 -6.87 4.00 -4.39
CA GLY A 67 -7.52 3.15 -5.36
C GLY A 67 -7.43 1.66 -5.00
N VAL A 68 -8.48 0.90 -5.34
CA VAL A 68 -8.51 -0.58 -5.22
C VAL A 68 -9.27 -1.19 -6.39
N VAL A 69 -8.72 -2.27 -6.97
CA VAL A 69 -9.35 -3.02 -8.06
C VAL A 69 -9.01 -4.51 -7.99
N ALA A 70 -9.90 -5.37 -8.48
CA ALA A 70 -9.62 -6.79 -8.65
C ALA A 70 -8.72 -7.05 -9.86
N GLY A 71 -7.80 -8.01 -9.73
CA GLY A 71 -6.79 -8.34 -10.73
C GLY A 71 -5.70 -7.27 -10.82
N THR A 72 -5.04 -7.21 -11.97
CA THR A 72 -3.90 -6.31 -12.24
C THR A 72 -4.32 -5.04 -13.02
N GLY A 73 -5.52 -4.54 -12.73
CA GLY A 73 -6.04 -3.32 -13.34
C GLY A 73 -5.41 -2.06 -12.76
N VAL A 74 -5.70 -0.90 -13.35
CA VAL A 74 -5.33 0.40 -12.75
C VAL A 74 -6.31 0.68 -11.62
N PRO A 75 -5.86 0.77 -10.35
CA PRO A 75 -6.74 1.04 -9.22
C PRO A 75 -7.34 2.45 -9.33
N SER A 76 -8.60 2.60 -8.90
CA SER A 76 -9.26 3.90 -8.82
C SER A 76 -10.52 3.78 -7.96
N GLY A 77 -10.61 4.56 -6.88
CA GLY A 77 -11.75 4.49 -5.96
C GLY A 77 -11.83 3.17 -5.20
N ASN A 78 -13.04 2.75 -4.79
CA ASN A 78 -13.32 1.55 -3.98
C ASN A 78 -12.61 1.46 -2.61
N VAL A 79 -11.85 2.47 -2.21
CA VAL A 79 -11.25 2.53 -0.87
C VAL A 79 -12.34 2.41 0.20
N GLY A 80 -12.13 1.52 1.17
CA GLY A 80 -13.07 1.17 2.23
C GLY A 80 -14.34 0.45 1.75
N SER A 81 -14.39 0.03 0.49
CA SER A 81 -15.51 -0.68 -0.12
C SER A 81 -15.11 -2.10 -0.52
N GLY A 82 -16.10 -3.01 -0.55
CA GLY A 82 -15.87 -4.39 -0.97
C GLY A 82 -15.60 -4.48 -2.48
N VAL A 83 -14.43 -4.99 -2.84
CA VAL A 83 -14.02 -5.32 -4.21
C VAL A 83 -14.12 -6.83 -4.38
N VAL A 84 -15.06 -7.26 -5.22
CA VAL A 84 -15.36 -8.68 -5.46
C VAL A 84 -14.33 -9.28 -6.39
N GLY A 85 -13.69 -10.35 -5.94
CA GLY A 85 -12.78 -11.20 -6.70
C GLY A 85 -13.46 -12.46 -7.24
N SER A 86 -12.64 -13.45 -7.57
CA SER A 86 -13.07 -14.76 -8.06
C SER A 86 -13.53 -15.69 -6.94
N TYR A 87 -12.93 -15.58 -5.75
CA TYR A 87 -13.16 -16.51 -4.64
C TYR A 87 -13.71 -15.84 -3.38
N GLY A 88 -13.65 -14.51 -3.32
CA GLY A 88 -14.12 -13.73 -2.18
C GLY A 88 -14.20 -12.25 -2.48
N THR A 89 -14.18 -11.45 -1.41
CA THR A 89 -14.23 -9.98 -1.48
C THR A 89 -13.15 -9.41 -0.58
N VAL A 90 -12.31 -8.52 -1.14
CA VAL A 90 -11.37 -7.72 -0.35
C VAL A 90 -11.98 -6.37 -0.02
N THR A 91 -11.71 -5.85 1.16
CA THR A 91 -11.93 -4.44 1.49
C THR A 91 -10.59 -3.90 1.98
N ILE A 92 -10.05 -2.88 1.30
CA ILE A 92 -8.83 -2.18 1.71
C ILE A 92 -9.23 -0.76 2.10
N ASN A 93 -8.95 -0.37 3.35
CA ASN A 93 -9.24 0.94 3.89
C ASN A 93 -8.15 1.95 3.50
N ALA A 94 -8.44 3.23 3.71
CA ALA A 94 -7.52 4.31 3.33
C ALA A 94 -6.18 4.24 4.07
N ASP A 95 -6.16 3.67 5.28
CA ASP A 95 -4.96 3.46 6.10
C ASP A 95 -4.16 2.18 5.74
N GLY A 96 -4.53 1.51 4.66
CA GLY A 96 -3.94 0.25 4.22
C GLY A 96 -4.50 -1.00 4.89
N SER A 97 -5.25 -0.88 5.99
CA SER A 97 -5.83 -2.05 6.65
C SER A 97 -6.81 -2.76 5.72
N TYR A 98 -6.67 -4.08 5.60
CA TYR A 98 -7.53 -4.87 4.72
C TYR A 98 -8.20 -6.04 5.44
N THR A 99 -9.31 -6.49 4.86
CA THR A 99 -9.94 -7.77 5.17
C THR A 99 -10.34 -8.44 3.87
N TYR A 100 -9.98 -9.70 3.71
CA TYR A 100 -10.47 -10.56 2.64
C TYR A 100 -11.42 -11.60 3.23
N VAL A 101 -12.60 -11.75 2.63
CA VAL A 101 -13.65 -12.68 3.07
C VAL A 101 -13.97 -13.63 1.91
N ILE A 102 -13.84 -14.93 2.16
CA ILE A 102 -14.20 -15.99 1.20
C ILE A 102 -15.71 -15.95 0.96
N ASP A 103 -16.13 -16.14 -0.29
CA ASP A 103 -17.53 -16.41 -0.60
C ASP A 103 -17.85 -17.88 -0.23
N PRO A 104 -18.66 -18.13 0.83
CA PRO A 104 -18.96 -19.49 1.26
C PRO A 104 -19.79 -20.28 0.24
N ALA A 105 -20.42 -19.61 -0.74
CA ALA A 105 -21.16 -20.26 -1.80
C ALA A 105 -20.28 -20.60 -3.02
N ASN A 106 -19.00 -20.24 -3.01
CA ASN A 106 -18.09 -20.47 -4.14
C ASN A 106 -17.74 -21.96 -4.27
N THR A 107 -18.33 -22.63 -5.26
CA THR A 107 -18.15 -24.08 -5.46
C THR A 107 -16.72 -24.49 -5.83
N VAL A 108 -15.90 -23.56 -6.33
CA VAL A 108 -14.49 -23.85 -6.65
C VAL A 108 -13.68 -23.92 -5.36
N VAL A 109 -13.89 -22.97 -4.44
CA VAL A 109 -13.29 -22.99 -3.11
C VAL A 109 -13.74 -24.23 -2.33
N GLN A 110 -15.05 -24.53 -2.32
CA GLN A 110 -15.61 -25.70 -1.64
C GLN A 110 -15.19 -27.05 -2.26
N GLY A 111 -14.61 -27.01 -3.45
CA GLY A 111 -14.15 -28.19 -4.18
C GLY A 111 -12.67 -28.51 -4.00
N LEU A 112 -11.94 -27.70 -3.25
CA LEU A 112 -10.50 -27.87 -3.04
C LEU A 112 -10.19 -29.17 -2.28
N GLN A 113 -9.15 -29.85 -2.73
CA GLN A 113 -8.63 -31.06 -2.10
C GLN A 113 -7.37 -30.76 -1.29
N SER A 114 -6.99 -31.70 -0.43
CA SER A 114 -5.77 -31.58 0.37
C SER A 114 -4.54 -31.36 -0.52
N GLY A 115 -3.89 -30.21 -0.32
CA GLY A 115 -2.69 -29.81 -1.07
C GLY A 115 -2.97 -28.98 -2.33
N GLU A 116 -4.22 -28.75 -2.69
CA GLU A 116 -4.57 -27.80 -3.76
C GLU A 116 -4.63 -26.37 -3.21
N THR A 117 -4.37 -25.39 -4.07
CA THR A 117 -4.44 -23.97 -3.74
C THR A 117 -5.10 -23.17 -4.87
N LEU A 118 -5.77 -22.09 -4.50
CA LEU A 118 -6.27 -21.07 -5.42
C LEU A 118 -5.54 -19.76 -5.12
N SER A 119 -5.39 -18.93 -6.15
CA SER A 119 -4.76 -17.62 -6.03
C SER A 119 -5.57 -16.61 -6.82
N GLU A 120 -5.74 -15.43 -6.25
CA GLU A 120 -6.23 -14.25 -6.94
C GLU A 120 -5.44 -13.03 -6.48
N VAL A 121 -5.51 -11.97 -7.29
CA VAL A 121 -4.73 -10.75 -7.11
C VAL A 121 -5.70 -9.58 -7.03
N PHE A 122 -5.37 -8.60 -6.20
CA PHE A 122 -6.00 -7.28 -6.15
C PHE A 122 -4.88 -6.24 -6.23
N SER A 123 -5.08 -5.18 -6.99
CA SER A 123 -4.16 -4.05 -7.06
C SER A 123 -4.71 -2.87 -6.26
N TYR A 124 -3.84 -2.20 -5.54
CA TYR A 124 -4.14 -0.97 -4.80
C TYR A 124 -3.20 0.16 -5.25
N GLU A 125 -3.61 1.40 -5.06
CA GLU A 125 -2.80 2.58 -5.35
C GLU A 125 -2.58 3.35 -4.05
N ILE A 126 -1.32 3.70 -3.78
CA ILE A 126 -0.96 4.69 -2.77
C ILE A 126 -0.66 6.02 -3.43
N THR A 127 -1.05 7.12 -2.78
CA THR A 127 -0.77 8.48 -3.19
C THR A 127 -0.20 9.26 -2.01
N ASP A 128 0.89 9.99 -2.25
CA ASP A 128 1.50 10.87 -1.27
C ASP A 128 0.78 12.24 -1.20
N ALA A 129 1.30 13.21 -0.45
CA ALA A 129 0.54 14.44 -0.19
C ALA A 129 0.61 15.50 -1.31
N ASP A 130 1.55 15.39 -2.26
CA ASP A 130 1.64 16.26 -3.43
C ASP A 130 1.17 15.62 -4.75
N GLY A 131 0.90 14.31 -4.72
CA GLY A 131 0.07 13.61 -5.70
C GLY A 131 0.79 12.55 -6.51
N ASP A 132 2.01 12.19 -6.15
CA ASP A 132 2.71 11.05 -6.75
C ASP A 132 2.07 9.73 -6.29
N THR A 133 2.10 8.73 -7.18
CA THR A 133 1.37 7.48 -7.02
C THR A 133 2.25 6.26 -7.22
N ALA A 134 1.96 5.18 -6.50
CA ALA A 134 2.54 3.85 -6.73
C ALA A 134 1.46 2.76 -6.69
N THR A 135 1.69 1.67 -7.43
CA THR A 135 0.85 0.46 -7.55
C THR A 135 1.72 -0.77 -7.52
#